data_AF-A0A1I8M6K6-F1
#
_entry.id   AF-A0A1I8M6K6-F1
#
_cell.length_a   1.000
_cell.length_b   1.000
_cell.length_c   1.000
_cell.angle_alpha   90.00
_cell.angle_beta   90.00
_cell.angle_gamma   90.00
#
_symmetry.space_group_name_H-M   'P 1'
#
loop_
_entity.id
_entity.type
_entity.pdbx_description
1 polymer ?
#
loop_
_entity_poly.entity_id
_entity_poly.type
_entity_poly.pdbx_seq_one_letter_code
_entity_poly.pdbx_strand_id
1 'polypeptide(L)'
;MKTCQSVLSIALFILLCQHLVAADINKHEGYVLGKCLERYGGPSYENAERLKRFKDWSIDYEELPCFTNCYLANMYDFYNETDGFSEQKVIDKFGASVYEVCKPKFSEGKDKCETAYKGFHCLVNLENDPFVVIDGMDNIDMDAKLAMKDCLHRFDRSEWQLFGEYSRFPVKEPIPCYSRCFLDKLQLFNHRLHKWDIRGLNTKLNISVENANTSACEAMAVKRNRNICAWMYREFTCYAMASIAKEELKK
;
A
#
# COMPACT_ATOMS: atom_id res chain seq x y z
N MET A 1 28.15 7.77 50.01
CA MET A 1 26.97 8.00 49.14
C MET A 1 27.44 8.47 47.76
N LYS A 2 27.83 7.56 46.85
CA LYS A 2 28.33 7.88 45.49
C LYS A 2 28.06 6.76 44.46
N THR A 3 26.91 6.08 44.52
CA THR A 3 26.65 4.92 43.62
C THR A 3 25.29 4.91 42.92
N CYS A 4 24.43 5.91 43.12
CA CYS A 4 23.09 5.92 42.50
C CYS A 4 23.00 6.72 41.19
N GLN A 5 23.99 7.56 40.87
CA GLN A 5 23.91 8.49 39.73
C GLN A 5 24.45 7.91 38.42
N SER A 6 25.31 6.89 38.49
CA SER A 6 25.96 6.28 37.31
C SER A 6 25.11 5.21 36.62
N VAL A 7 24.18 4.56 37.34
CA VAL A 7 23.34 3.49 36.76
C VAL A 7 22.18 4.07 35.95
N LEU A 8 21.64 5.22 36.36
CA LEU A 8 20.57 5.91 35.63
C LEU A 8 21.04 6.44 34.25
N SER A 9 22.29 6.90 34.14
CA SER A 9 22.83 7.36 32.84
C SER A 9 23.13 6.22 31.87
N ILE A 10 23.50 5.03 32.35
CA ILE A 10 23.74 3.86 31.50
C ILE A 10 22.41 3.27 31.02
N ALA A 11 21.39 3.23 31.88
CA ALA A 11 20.05 2.78 31.50
C ALA A 11 19.39 3.70 30.45
N LEU A 12 19.59 5.03 30.56
CA LEU A 12 19.10 5.98 29.56
C LEU A 12 19.81 5.82 28.21
N PHE A 13 21.11 5.48 28.20
CA PHE A 13 21.88 5.28 26.97
C PHE A 13 21.47 3.98 26.24
N ILE A 14 21.15 2.91 26.97
CA ILE A 14 20.69 1.64 26.39
C ILE A 14 19.28 1.78 25.81
N LEU A 15 18.40 2.56 26.46
CA LEU A 15 17.04 2.86 25.95
C LEU A 15 17.05 3.76 24.71
N LEU A 16 18.04 4.64 24.55
CA LEU A 16 18.18 5.48 23.35
C LEU A 16 18.73 4.71 22.13
N CYS A 17 19.49 3.63 22.33
CA CYS A 17 19.99 2.80 21.23
C CYS A 17 18.93 1.88 20.60
N GLN A 18 17.77 1.68 21.22
CA GLN A 18 16.70 0.81 20.69
C GLN A 18 15.80 1.48 19.65
N HIS A 19 16.02 2.77 19.34
CA HIS A 19 15.21 3.51 18.36
C HIS A 19 15.92 3.83 17.03
N LEU A 20 17.13 3.34 16.82
CA LEU A 20 17.70 3.26 15.49
C LEU A 20 17.17 1.99 14.81
N VAL A 21 15.94 2.09 14.30
CA VAL A 21 15.52 1.25 13.17
C VAL A 21 16.37 1.72 11.99
N ALA A 22 17.62 1.26 11.95
CA ALA A 22 18.36 1.23 10.71
C ALA A 22 17.57 0.27 9.84
N ALA A 23 16.80 0.81 8.89
CA ALA A 23 16.38 0.01 7.76
C ALA A 23 17.64 -0.65 7.22
N ASP A 24 17.69 -1.97 7.24
CA ASP A 24 18.84 -2.74 6.82
C ASP A 24 18.94 -2.57 5.29
N ILE A 25 19.62 -1.51 4.86
CA ILE A 25 19.83 -1.24 3.44
C ILE A 25 20.61 -2.44 2.92
N ASN A 26 20.02 -3.13 1.94
CA ASN A 26 20.69 -4.23 1.27
C ASN A 26 22.09 -3.76 0.83
N LYS A 27 23.15 -4.52 1.14
CA LYS A 27 24.53 -4.15 0.81
C LYS A 27 24.70 -3.75 -0.67
N HIS A 28 23.94 -4.37 -1.57
CA HIS A 28 23.89 -4.02 -2.99
C HIS A 28 23.28 -2.64 -3.22
N GLU A 29 22.14 -2.34 -2.59
CA GLU A 29 21.48 -1.04 -2.67
C GLU A 29 22.39 0.08 -2.13
N GLY A 30 23.05 -0.16 -0.99
CA GLY A 30 24.01 0.80 -0.44
C GLY A 30 25.17 1.11 -1.40
N TYR A 31 25.68 0.08 -2.10
CA TYR A 31 26.70 0.27 -3.13
C TYR A 31 26.18 1.09 -4.31
N VAL A 32 24.98 0.78 -4.84
CA VAL A 32 24.40 1.52 -5.97
C VAL A 32 24.08 2.97 -5.60
N LEU A 33 23.55 3.22 -4.42
CA LEU A 33 23.34 4.57 -3.89
C LEU A 33 24.65 5.35 -3.85
N GLY A 34 25.73 4.76 -3.32
CA GLY A 34 27.05 5.39 -3.30
C GLY A 34 27.57 5.74 -4.70
N LYS A 35 27.44 4.81 -5.65
CA LYS A 35 27.82 5.00 -7.05
C LYS A 35 27.04 6.16 -7.70
N CYS A 36 25.71 6.18 -7.54
CA CYS A 36 24.88 7.19 -8.18
C CYS A 36 24.95 8.57 -7.50
N LEU A 37 25.37 8.63 -6.24
CA LEU A 37 25.60 9.87 -5.51
C LEU A 37 27.02 10.44 -5.66
N GLU A 38 27.95 9.72 -6.27
CA GLU A 38 29.36 10.13 -6.35
C GLU A 38 29.55 11.54 -6.91
N ARG A 39 28.75 11.91 -7.93
CA ARG A 39 28.76 13.24 -8.55
C ARG A 39 28.18 14.35 -7.67
N TYR A 40 27.56 13.99 -6.55
CA TYR A 40 26.89 14.87 -5.59
C TYR A 40 27.59 14.88 -4.23
N GLY A 41 28.88 14.55 -4.18
CA GLY A 41 29.64 14.46 -2.94
C GLY A 41 29.48 13.12 -2.21
N GLY A 42 28.91 12.11 -2.87
CA GLY A 42 28.76 10.76 -2.35
C GLY A 42 27.68 10.62 -1.27
N PRO A 43 27.70 9.50 -0.52
CA PRO A 43 26.83 9.29 0.62
C PRO A 43 27.06 10.36 1.70
N SER A 44 26.07 11.22 1.90
CA SER A 44 26.09 12.29 2.90
C SER A 44 24.72 12.40 3.58
N TYR A 45 24.67 13.02 4.75
CA TYR A 45 23.40 13.27 5.46
C TYR A 45 22.44 14.10 4.60
N GLU A 46 22.95 15.13 3.91
CA GLU A 46 22.15 15.97 3.03
C GLU A 46 21.53 15.18 1.86
N ASN A 47 22.32 14.35 1.18
CA ASN A 47 21.81 13.53 0.08
C ASN A 47 20.81 12.47 0.57
N ALA A 48 21.05 11.88 1.74
CA ALA A 48 20.11 10.95 2.36
C ALA A 48 18.77 11.64 2.69
N GLU A 49 18.81 12.85 3.27
CA GLU A 49 17.59 13.62 3.57
C GLU A 49 16.85 14.06 2.30
N ARG A 50 17.52 14.24 1.17
CA ARG A 50 16.86 14.48 -0.13
C ARG A 50 16.17 13.22 -0.63
N LEU A 51 16.88 12.09 -0.68
CA LEU A 51 16.34 10.80 -1.15
C LEU A 51 15.18 10.30 -0.28
N LYS A 52 15.21 10.54 1.04
CA LYS A 52 14.13 10.17 1.96
C LYS A 52 12.78 10.79 1.58
N ARG A 53 12.79 11.96 0.94
CA ARG A 53 11.60 12.70 0.49
C ARG A 53 11.38 12.58 -1.00
N PHE A 54 11.90 11.53 -1.65
CA PHE A 54 11.82 11.36 -3.11
C PHE A 54 10.39 11.51 -3.64
N LYS A 55 9.38 10.98 -2.93
CA LYS A 55 7.95 11.09 -3.30
C LYS A 55 7.39 12.50 -3.18
N ASP A 56 8.04 13.37 -2.41
CA ASP A 56 7.64 14.76 -2.21
C ASP A 56 8.29 15.70 -3.24
N TRP A 57 9.19 15.19 -4.09
CA TRP A 57 9.80 15.97 -5.15
C TRP A 57 8.75 16.37 -6.20
N SER A 58 8.99 17.49 -6.88
CA SER A 58 8.08 17.92 -7.95
C SER A 58 8.19 16.97 -9.13
N ILE A 59 7.05 16.65 -9.76
CA ILE A 59 6.99 15.76 -10.93
C ILE A 59 7.89 16.22 -12.10
N ASP A 60 8.18 17.52 -12.19
CA ASP A 60 9.00 18.11 -13.26
C ASP A 60 10.41 18.50 -12.80
N TYR A 61 10.80 18.16 -11.57
CA TYR A 61 12.12 18.50 -11.04
C TYR A 61 12.69 17.41 -10.14
N GLU A 62 13.74 16.76 -10.62
CA GLU A 62 14.55 15.83 -9.85
C GLU A 62 15.59 16.63 -9.04
N GLU A 63 15.51 16.58 -7.70
CA GLU A 63 16.44 17.35 -6.87
C GLU A 63 17.90 16.95 -7.14
N LEU A 64 18.17 15.65 -7.34
CA LEU A 64 19.48 15.09 -7.70
C LEU A 64 19.50 14.72 -9.19
N PRO A 65 20.04 15.56 -10.09
CA PRO A 65 19.88 15.37 -11.53
C PRO A 65 20.35 13.99 -12.03
N CYS A 66 19.52 13.31 -12.82
CA CYS A 66 19.83 11.99 -13.39
C CYS A 66 20.14 10.88 -12.37
N PHE A 67 19.85 11.10 -11.08
CA PHE A 67 20.04 10.09 -10.05
C PHE A 67 19.17 8.86 -10.33
N THR A 68 17.90 9.09 -10.67
CA THR A 68 16.90 8.04 -10.91
C THR A 68 17.31 7.14 -12.07
N ASN A 69 17.78 7.70 -13.19
CA ASN A 69 18.29 6.90 -14.32
C ASN A 69 19.43 5.97 -13.88
N CYS A 70 20.43 6.51 -13.17
CA CYS A 70 21.53 5.69 -12.64
C CYS A 70 21.03 4.62 -11.67
N TYR A 71 20.18 5.01 -10.72
CA TYR A 71 19.67 4.12 -9.68
C TYR A 71 18.90 2.95 -10.28
N LEU A 72 17.96 3.22 -11.18
CA LEU A 72 17.14 2.20 -11.82
C LEU A 72 17.97 1.22 -12.63
N ALA A 73 18.89 1.72 -13.47
CA ALA A 73 19.73 0.89 -14.33
C ALA A 73 20.65 -0.08 -13.57
N ASN A 74 20.91 0.17 -12.28
CA ASN A 74 21.79 -0.65 -11.46
C ASN A 74 21.05 -1.44 -10.36
N MET A 75 19.78 -1.11 -10.09
CA MET A 75 18.98 -1.77 -9.05
C MET A 75 17.91 -2.71 -9.60
N TYR A 76 17.31 -2.38 -10.73
CA TYR A 76 16.10 -3.03 -11.19
C TYR A 76 16.23 -3.51 -12.62
N ASP A 77 15.63 -4.64 -12.89
CA ASP A 77 15.63 -5.25 -14.21
C ASP A 77 14.44 -4.81 -15.07
N PHE A 78 13.50 -4.05 -14.48
CA PHE A 78 12.37 -3.42 -15.18
C PHE A 78 12.76 -2.14 -15.94
N TYR A 79 13.99 -1.66 -15.80
CA TYR A 79 14.47 -0.45 -16.47
C TYR A 79 15.86 -0.67 -17.07
N ASN A 80 16.07 -0.15 -18.28
CA ASN A 80 17.36 -0.11 -18.95
C ASN A 80 17.59 1.30 -19.55
N GLU A 81 18.81 1.83 -19.50
CA GLU A 81 19.10 3.18 -20.02
C GLU A 81 18.87 3.30 -21.53
N THR A 82 19.09 2.20 -22.27
CA THR A 82 18.91 2.13 -23.72
C THR A 82 17.44 1.96 -24.07
N ASP A 83 16.81 0.92 -23.51
CA ASP A 83 15.46 0.49 -23.90
C ASP A 83 14.32 1.14 -23.08
N GLY A 84 14.63 1.73 -21.93
CA GLY A 84 13.64 2.33 -21.02
C GLY A 84 12.94 1.31 -20.13
N PHE A 85 11.67 1.57 -19.82
CA PHE A 85 10.86 0.72 -18.94
C PHE A 85 10.34 -0.52 -19.69
N SER A 86 10.55 -1.70 -19.12
CA SER A 86 10.01 -2.97 -19.62
C SER A 86 8.59 -3.18 -19.13
N GLU A 87 7.62 -3.20 -20.04
CA GLU A 87 6.19 -3.36 -19.73
C GLU A 87 5.91 -4.54 -18.80
N GLN A 88 6.28 -5.76 -19.20
CA GLN A 88 5.97 -6.95 -18.40
C GLN A 88 6.58 -6.87 -16.99
N LYS A 89 7.82 -6.41 -16.88
CA LYS A 89 8.51 -6.35 -15.58
C LYS A 89 7.97 -5.24 -14.68
N VAL A 90 7.52 -4.12 -15.25
CA VAL A 90 6.81 -3.08 -14.49
C VAL A 90 5.47 -3.61 -14.01
N ILE A 91 4.71 -4.32 -14.85
CA ILE A 91 3.46 -4.96 -14.47
C ILE A 91 3.69 -5.98 -13.35
N ASP A 92 4.71 -6.82 -13.46
CA ASP A 92 5.04 -7.84 -12.45
C ASP A 92 5.42 -7.20 -11.10
N LYS A 93 6.07 -6.02 -11.13
CA LYS A 93 6.55 -5.33 -9.92
C LYS A 93 5.51 -4.43 -9.26
N PHE A 94 4.75 -3.69 -10.05
CA PHE A 94 3.85 -2.62 -9.58
C PHE A 94 2.37 -2.91 -9.87
N GLY A 95 2.05 -3.90 -10.70
CA GLY A 95 0.70 -4.23 -11.12
C GLY A 95 0.25 -3.50 -12.39
N ALA A 96 -0.69 -4.12 -13.11
CA ALA A 96 -1.19 -3.61 -14.38
C ALA A 96 -1.86 -2.23 -14.26
N SER A 97 -2.61 -1.97 -13.19
CA SER A 97 -3.29 -0.67 -13.00
C SER A 97 -2.31 0.49 -12.80
N VAL A 98 -1.21 0.27 -12.09
CA VAL A 98 -0.14 1.27 -11.96
C VAL A 98 0.55 1.48 -13.30
N TYR A 99 0.86 0.40 -14.02
CA TYR A 99 1.45 0.48 -15.35
C TYR A 99 0.59 1.30 -16.30
N GLU A 100 -0.71 1.03 -16.41
CA GLU A 100 -1.61 1.73 -17.34
C GLU A 100 -1.67 3.23 -17.07
N VAL A 101 -1.71 3.65 -15.80
CA VAL A 101 -1.71 5.08 -15.44
C VAL A 101 -0.36 5.74 -15.72
N CYS A 102 0.75 5.04 -15.48
CA CYS A 102 2.10 5.59 -15.65
C CYS A 102 2.67 5.44 -17.06
N LYS A 103 2.06 4.64 -17.93
CA LYS A 103 2.51 4.37 -19.30
C LYS A 103 2.90 5.63 -20.10
N PRO A 104 2.12 6.74 -20.06
CA PRO A 104 2.51 7.97 -20.77
C PRO A 104 3.83 8.57 -20.27
N LYS A 105 4.18 8.37 -18.99
CA LYS A 105 5.39 8.91 -18.36
C LYS A 105 6.67 8.15 -18.73
N PHE A 106 6.56 6.91 -19.22
CA PHE A 106 7.72 6.11 -19.63
C PHE A 106 8.40 6.58 -20.91
N SER A 107 7.80 7.52 -21.62
CA SER A 107 8.36 8.15 -22.81
C SER A 107 8.36 9.69 -22.75
N GLU A 108 7.93 10.27 -21.63
CA GLU A 108 7.88 11.72 -21.46
C GLU A 108 9.24 12.21 -20.93
N GLY A 109 9.84 13.21 -21.59
CA GLY A 109 11.08 13.84 -21.14
C GLY A 109 11.96 14.25 -22.31
N LYS A 110 12.89 15.18 -22.05
CA LYS A 110 13.85 15.67 -23.05
C LYS A 110 15.05 14.73 -23.24
N ASP A 111 15.34 13.94 -22.22
CA ASP A 111 16.44 12.98 -22.19
C ASP A 111 16.09 11.76 -21.33
N LYS A 112 17.02 10.80 -21.28
CA LYS A 112 16.85 9.55 -20.52
C LYS A 112 16.73 9.79 -19.01
N CYS A 113 17.36 10.84 -18.48
CA CYS A 113 17.28 11.20 -17.07
C CYS A 113 15.87 11.65 -16.70
N GLU A 114 15.30 12.58 -17.49
CA GLU A 114 13.93 13.08 -17.27
C GLU A 114 12.90 11.96 -17.46
N THR A 115 13.06 11.12 -18.47
CA THR A 115 12.17 9.96 -18.69
C THR A 115 12.23 8.94 -17.56
N ALA A 116 13.44 8.60 -17.08
CA ALA A 116 13.59 7.71 -15.92
C ALA A 116 12.92 8.30 -14.68
N TYR A 117 13.16 9.59 -14.42
CA TYR A 117 12.61 10.30 -13.28
C TYR A 117 11.08 10.33 -13.34
N LYS A 118 10.48 10.84 -14.42
CA LYS A 118 9.02 10.96 -14.57
C LYS A 118 8.33 9.60 -14.48
N GLY A 119 8.87 8.59 -15.15
CA GLY A 119 8.34 7.23 -15.11
C GLY A 119 8.36 6.64 -13.70
N PHE A 120 9.51 6.65 -13.04
CA PHE A 120 9.64 6.05 -11.73
C PHE A 120 8.96 6.84 -10.62
N HIS A 121 9.00 8.18 -10.69
CA HIS A 121 8.26 9.05 -9.79
C HIS A 121 6.75 8.79 -9.89
N CYS A 122 6.21 8.52 -11.08
CA CYS A 122 4.83 8.08 -11.23
C CYS A 122 4.59 6.72 -10.53
N LEU A 123 5.43 5.72 -10.82
CA LEU A 123 5.29 4.37 -10.28
C LEU A 123 5.24 4.38 -8.75
N VAL A 124 6.23 4.98 -8.09
CA VAL A 124 6.31 4.96 -6.63
C VAL A 124 5.25 5.81 -5.94
N ASN A 125 4.71 6.83 -6.61
CA ASN A 125 3.62 7.63 -6.05
C ASN A 125 2.26 6.93 -6.17
N LEU A 126 2.08 6.08 -7.18
CA LEU A 126 0.82 5.37 -7.42
C LEU A 126 0.78 3.93 -6.89
N GLU A 127 1.93 3.33 -6.54
CA GLU A 127 1.99 1.94 -6.05
C GLU A 127 1.09 1.67 -4.84
N ASN A 128 0.84 2.70 -4.01
CA ASN A 128 -0.03 2.64 -2.84
C ASN A 128 -1.22 3.61 -2.94
N ASP A 129 -1.44 4.24 -4.10
CA ASP A 129 -2.61 5.10 -4.27
C ASP A 129 -3.87 4.24 -4.21
N PRO A 130 -4.81 4.54 -3.30
CA PRO A 130 -5.92 3.63 -3.05
C PRO A 130 -6.87 3.49 -4.25
N PHE A 131 -6.98 4.50 -5.12
CA PHE A 131 -7.83 4.40 -6.32
C PHE A 131 -7.20 3.45 -7.33
N VAL A 132 -5.89 3.53 -7.52
CA VAL A 132 -5.13 2.61 -8.39
C VAL A 132 -5.12 1.20 -7.81
N VAL A 133 -4.96 1.05 -6.50
CA VAL A 133 -5.05 -0.25 -5.82
C VAL A 133 -6.44 -0.86 -6.00
N ILE A 134 -7.53 -0.09 -5.83
CA ILE A 134 -8.89 -0.57 -6.08
C ILE A 134 -9.07 -1.01 -7.55
N ASP A 135 -8.52 -0.25 -8.50
CA ASP A 135 -8.56 -0.62 -9.91
C ASP A 135 -7.85 -1.95 -10.19
N GLY A 136 -6.74 -2.20 -9.47
CA GLY A 136 -5.94 -3.41 -9.59
C GLY A 136 -6.48 -4.64 -8.87
N MET A 137 -7.57 -4.53 -8.11
CA MET A 137 -8.14 -5.70 -7.41
C MET A 137 -8.72 -6.70 -8.41
N ASP A 138 -8.15 -7.90 -8.45
CA ASP A 138 -8.62 -8.98 -9.31
C ASP A 138 -9.95 -9.56 -8.82
N ASN A 139 -10.76 -10.03 -9.77
CA ASN A 139 -12.02 -10.74 -9.53
C ASN A 139 -13.10 -9.96 -8.75
N ILE A 140 -12.89 -8.67 -8.47
CA ILE A 140 -13.92 -7.79 -7.90
C ILE A 140 -14.74 -7.16 -9.02
N ASP A 141 -16.06 -7.13 -8.85
CA ASP A 141 -17.01 -6.56 -9.79
C ASP A 141 -16.79 -5.05 -10.02
N MET A 142 -17.13 -4.56 -11.21
CA MET A 142 -16.93 -3.14 -11.57
C MET A 142 -17.75 -2.20 -10.67
N ASP A 143 -18.99 -2.54 -10.35
CA ASP A 143 -19.82 -1.71 -9.47
C ASP A 143 -19.25 -1.68 -8.05
N ALA A 144 -18.63 -2.78 -7.62
CA ALA A 144 -17.93 -2.82 -6.33
C ALA A 144 -16.72 -1.89 -6.30
N LYS A 145 -15.87 -1.91 -7.35
CA LYS A 145 -14.75 -0.97 -7.47
C LYS A 145 -15.24 0.48 -7.45
N LEU A 146 -16.30 0.79 -8.20
CA LEU A 146 -16.90 2.13 -8.21
C LEU A 146 -17.44 2.53 -6.83
N ALA A 147 -18.15 1.65 -6.14
CA ALA A 147 -18.66 1.91 -4.80
C ALA A 147 -17.53 2.14 -3.78
N MET A 148 -16.44 1.38 -3.87
CA MET A 148 -15.25 1.53 -3.03
C MET A 148 -14.58 2.89 -3.25
N LYS A 149 -14.40 3.34 -4.50
CA LYS A 149 -13.82 4.65 -4.80
C LYS A 149 -14.72 5.81 -4.37
N ASP A 150 -16.02 5.73 -4.69
CA ASP A 150 -16.99 6.77 -4.31
C ASP A 150 -17.09 6.93 -2.79
N CYS A 151 -17.03 5.82 -2.04
CA CYS A 151 -16.97 5.87 -0.59
C CYS A 151 -15.67 6.47 -0.07
N LEU A 152 -14.55 6.28 -0.74
CA LEU A 152 -13.25 6.80 -0.32
C LEU A 152 -13.18 8.32 -0.47
N HIS A 153 -13.84 8.87 -1.49
CA HIS A 153 -13.97 10.32 -1.69
C HIS A 153 -14.69 11.06 -0.54
N ARG A 154 -15.33 10.34 0.38
CA ARG A 154 -15.98 10.94 1.56
C ARG A 154 -15.01 11.25 2.70
N PHE A 155 -13.76 10.82 2.59
CA PHE A 155 -12.73 10.92 3.62
C PHE A 155 -11.62 11.88 3.20
N ASP A 156 -10.90 12.41 4.17
CA ASP A 156 -9.78 13.31 3.92
C ASP A 156 -8.61 12.55 3.27
N ARG A 157 -7.84 13.25 2.43
CA ARG A 157 -6.67 12.64 1.76
C ARG A 157 -5.62 12.08 2.72
N SER A 158 -5.55 12.60 3.95
CA SER A 158 -4.67 12.06 4.99
C SER A 158 -5.11 10.66 5.44
N GLU A 159 -6.41 10.36 5.41
CA GLU A 159 -6.95 9.05 5.78
C GLU A 159 -6.73 8.00 4.68
N TRP A 160 -6.57 8.43 3.42
CA TRP A 160 -6.31 7.54 2.29
C TRP A 160 -5.04 6.71 2.46
N GLN A 161 -4.04 7.23 3.17
CA GLN A 161 -2.80 6.53 3.48
C GLN A 161 -3.03 5.26 4.33
N LEU A 162 -4.14 5.19 5.06
CA LEU A 162 -4.53 4.04 5.87
C LEU A 162 -5.18 2.92 5.05
N PHE A 163 -5.47 3.15 3.77
CA PHE A 163 -6.14 2.16 2.91
C PHE A 163 -5.33 0.87 2.77
N GLY A 164 -4.00 0.95 2.69
CA GLY A 164 -3.13 -0.23 2.61
C GLY A 164 -3.27 -1.18 3.80
N GLU A 165 -3.75 -0.71 4.96
CA GLU A 165 -3.94 -1.53 6.16
C GLU A 165 -5.05 -2.56 6.03
N TYR A 166 -6.03 -2.34 5.13
CA TYR A 166 -7.15 -3.28 4.92
C TYR A 166 -6.68 -4.68 4.50
N SER A 167 -5.55 -4.78 3.80
CA SER A 167 -4.94 -6.05 3.38
C SER A 167 -4.61 -7.00 4.54
N ARG A 168 -4.44 -6.48 5.76
CA ARG A 168 -4.09 -7.25 6.95
C ARG A 168 -5.28 -7.61 7.82
N PHE A 169 -6.50 -7.23 7.43
CA PHE A 169 -7.72 -7.42 8.21
C PHE A 169 -7.58 -7.01 9.69
N PRO A 170 -7.13 -5.77 10.00
CA PRO A 170 -6.96 -5.34 11.38
C PRO A 170 -8.26 -5.42 12.17
N VAL A 171 -8.18 -5.55 13.49
CA VAL A 171 -9.37 -5.66 14.36
C VAL A 171 -10.23 -4.39 14.32
N LYS A 172 -9.58 -3.23 14.20
CA LYS A 172 -10.23 -1.94 14.05
C LYS A 172 -10.15 -1.50 12.60
N GLU A 173 -11.25 -0.98 12.09
CA GLU A 173 -11.31 -0.43 10.74
C GLU A 173 -10.33 0.75 10.59
N PRO A 174 -9.40 0.71 9.62
CA PRO A 174 -8.39 1.76 9.41
C PRO A 174 -9.01 3.11 9.09
N ILE A 175 -9.95 3.12 8.13
CA ILE A 175 -10.70 4.33 7.72
C ILE A 175 -12.13 4.20 8.28
N PRO A 176 -12.50 4.95 9.33
CA PRO A 176 -13.75 4.72 10.05
C PRO A 176 -14.99 4.73 9.15
N CYS A 177 -15.81 3.67 9.22
CA CYS A 177 -17.06 3.53 8.45
C CYS A 177 -16.92 3.38 6.93
N TYR A 178 -15.71 3.23 6.39
CA TYR A 178 -15.50 3.06 4.96
C TYR A 178 -16.15 1.78 4.42
N SER A 179 -15.97 0.65 5.11
CA SER A 179 -16.52 -0.64 4.73
C SER A 179 -18.02 -0.63 4.71
N ARG A 180 -18.64 -0.07 5.77
CA ARG A 180 -20.09 0.14 5.80
C ARG A 180 -20.55 0.90 4.55
N CYS A 181 -19.85 1.95 4.15
CA CYS A 181 -20.26 2.78 3.02
C CYS A 181 -20.40 1.95 1.74
N PHE A 182 -19.38 1.19 1.34
CA PHE A 182 -19.46 0.45 0.08
C PHE A 182 -20.36 -0.78 0.21
N LEU A 183 -20.42 -1.42 1.38
CA LEU A 183 -21.33 -2.54 1.64
C LEU A 183 -22.80 -2.12 1.55
N ASP A 184 -23.14 -0.93 2.07
CA ASP A 184 -24.49 -0.35 1.96
C ASP A 184 -24.82 0.02 0.50
N LYS A 185 -23.89 0.64 -0.23
CA LYS A 185 -24.08 0.96 -1.67
C LYS A 185 -24.30 -0.27 -2.53
N LEU A 186 -23.59 -1.35 -2.23
CA LEU A 186 -23.72 -2.63 -2.94
C LEU A 186 -24.91 -3.47 -2.46
N GLN A 187 -25.64 -2.99 -1.44
CA GLN A 187 -26.78 -3.65 -0.81
C GLN A 187 -26.43 -5.04 -0.25
N LEU A 188 -25.20 -5.20 0.25
CA LEU A 188 -24.67 -6.48 0.73
C LEU A 188 -25.16 -6.84 2.14
N PHE A 189 -25.82 -5.91 2.82
CA PHE A 189 -26.49 -6.16 4.08
C PHE A 189 -27.95 -5.70 4.02
N ASN A 190 -28.87 -6.61 4.29
CA ASN A 190 -30.27 -6.30 4.41
C ASN A 190 -30.57 -5.81 5.83
N HIS A 191 -30.68 -4.50 6.00
CA HIS A 191 -30.97 -3.86 7.30
C HIS A 191 -32.33 -4.26 7.90
N ARG A 192 -33.32 -4.60 7.07
CA ARG A 192 -34.65 -5.02 7.54
C ARG A 192 -34.64 -6.44 8.08
N LEU A 193 -33.95 -7.35 7.40
CA LEU A 193 -33.87 -8.76 7.76
C LEU A 193 -32.67 -9.06 8.67
N HIS A 194 -31.79 -8.08 8.88
CA HIS A 194 -30.54 -8.21 9.63
C HIS A 194 -29.62 -9.33 9.10
N LYS A 195 -29.59 -9.52 7.78
CA LYS A 195 -28.87 -10.62 7.10
C LYS A 195 -27.94 -10.12 6.02
N TRP A 196 -26.80 -10.79 5.87
CA TRP A 196 -25.86 -10.58 4.78
C TRP A 196 -26.37 -11.23 3.49
N ASP A 197 -26.12 -10.57 2.37
CA ASP A 197 -26.26 -11.15 1.04
C ASP A 197 -24.99 -11.95 0.71
N ILE A 198 -24.96 -13.20 1.14
CA ILE A 198 -23.86 -14.15 0.92
C ILE A 198 -23.55 -14.31 -0.58
N ARG A 199 -24.58 -14.33 -1.43
CA ARG A 199 -24.40 -14.43 -2.87
C ARG A 199 -23.76 -13.16 -3.41
N GLY A 200 -24.24 -12.00 -2.99
CA GLY A 200 -23.65 -10.71 -3.34
C GLY A 200 -22.19 -10.57 -2.90
N LEU A 201 -21.84 -11.06 -1.71
CA LEU A 201 -20.44 -11.07 -1.24
C LEU A 201 -19.54 -11.88 -2.19
N ASN A 202 -20.02 -13.03 -2.68
CA ASN A 202 -19.31 -13.83 -3.68
C ASN A 202 -19.24 -13.10 -5.02
N THR A 203 -20.37 -12.73 -5.61
CA THR A 203 -20.42 -12.23 -6.99
C THR A 203 -19.86 -10.82 -7.16
N LYS A 204 -19.88 -9.98 -6.11
CA LYS A 204 -19.42 -8.58 -6.20
C LYS A 204 -18.03 -8.36 -5.62
N LEU A 205 -17.70 -9.05 -4.52
CA LEU A 205 -16.44 -8.85 -3.79
C LEU A 205 -15.49 -10.06 -3.85
N ASN A 206 -15.85 -11.09 -4.61
CA ASN A 206 -15.11 -12.36 -4.70
C ASN A 206 -14.91 -13.07 -3.34
N ILE A 207 -15.85 -12.89 -2.40
CA ILE A 207 -15.79 -13.55 -1.10
C ILE A 207 -16.53 -14.89 -1.22
N SER A 208 -15.79 -15.96 -1.49
CA SER A 208 -16.37 -17.30 -1.68
C SER A 208 -16.69 -17.98 -0.35
N VAL A 209 -17.93 -17.80 0.11
CA VAL A 209 -18.43 -18.33 1.40
C VAL A 209 -19.14 -19.69 1.28
N GLU A 210 -19.43 -20.17 0.07
CA GLU A 210 -20.26 -21.36 -0.19
C GLU A 210 -19.73 -22.69 0.38
N ASN A 211 -18.50 -22.74 0.91
CA ASN A 211 -18.02 -23.87 1.71
C ASN A 211 -17.05 -23.46 2.83
N ALA A 212 -17.09 -22.19 3.25
CA ALA A 212 -16.31 -21.71 4.37
C ALA A 212 -17.06 -22.00 5.67
N ASN A 213 -16.36 -22.25 6.77
CA ASN A 213 -17.02 -22.36 8.08
C ASN A 213 -17.45 -20.97 8.57
N THR A 214 -18.59 -20.48 8.08
CA THR A 214 -19.14 -19.15 8.42
C THR A 214 -19.90 -19.11 9.73
N SER A 215 -20.08 -20.26 10.39
CA SER A 215 -20.84 -20.36 11.65
C SER A 215 -20.32 -19.40 12.72
N ALA A 216 -19.00 -19.20 12.77
CA ALA A 216 -18.37 -18.24 13.66
C ALA A 216 -18.73 -16.78 13.31
N CYS A 217 -18.80 -16.44 12.02
CA CYS A 217 -19.18 -15.11 11.55
C CYS A 217 -20.66 -14.84 11.80
N GLU A 218 -21.53 -15.81 11.52
CA GLU A 218 -22.96 -15.74 11.80
C GLU A 218 -23.25 -15.58 13.30
N ALA A 219 -22.50 -16.31 14.14
CA ALA A 219 -22.61 -16.20 15.59
C ALA A 219 -22.24 -14.79 16.11
N MET A 220 -21.51 -13.98 15.35
CA MET A 220 -21.21 -12.59 15.75
C MET A 220 -22.44 -11.68 15.72
N ALA A 221 -23.52 -12.08 15.05
CA ALA A 221 -24.75 -11.29 14.96
C ALA A 221 -25.36 -10.99 16.34
N VAL A 222 -25.17 -11.89 17.33
CA VAL A 222 -25.64 -11.68 18.71
C VAL A 222 -24.84 -10.61 19.47
N LYS A 223 -23.65 -10.25 18.95
CA LYS A 223 -22.72 -9.25 19.53
C LYS A 223 -22.75 -7.92 18.75
N ARG A 224 -23.76 -7.68 17.93
CA ARG A 224 -23.96 -6.38 17.28
C ARG A 224 -24.23 -5.33 18.34
N ASN A 225 -23.45 -4.26 18.32
CA ASN A 225 -23.57 -3.15 19.25
C ASN A 225 -24.12 -1.91 18.52
N ARG A 226 -24.24 -0.76 19.23
CA ARG A 226 -24.74 0.48 18.63
C ARG A 226 -23.82 1.07 17.55
N ASN A 227 -22.53 0.68 17.53
CA ASN A 227 -21.59 1.14 16.53
C ASN A 227 -21.68 0.25 15.28
N ILE A 228 -22.53 0.68 14.34
CA ILE A 228 -22.80 -0.04 13.10
C ILE A 228 -21.57 -0.26 12.24
N CYS A 229 -20.68 0.73 12.15
CA CYS A 229 -19.45 0.61 11.37
C CYS A 229 -18.55 -0.49 11.94
N ALA A 230 -18.36 -0.49 13.26
CA ALA A 230 -17.49 -1.46 13.92
C ALA A 230 -17.98 -2.90 13.78
N TRP A 231 -19.28 -3.17 13.96
CA TRP A 231 -19.76 -4.55 13.83
C TRP A 231 -19.89 -4.98 12.36
N MET A 232 -20.25 -4.09 11.44
CA MET A 232 -20.31 -4.42 10.01
C MET A 232 -18.92 -4.77 9.48
N TYR A 233 -17.92 -3.95 9.82
CA TYR A 233 -16.53 -4.22 9.46
C TYR A 233 -16.07 -5.58 9.98
N ARG A 234 -16.28 -5.86 11.28
CA ARG A 234 -15.90 -7.13 11.91
C ARG A 234 -16.56 -8.35 11.27
N GLU A 235 -17.86 -8.28 10.98
CA GLU A 235 -18.57 -9.38 10.32
C GLU A 235 -18.09 -9.56 8.87
N PHE A 236 -17.93 -8.46 8.12
CA PHE A 236 -17.40 -8.46 6.77
C PHE A 236 -16.00 -9.09 6.68
N THR A 237 -15.07 -8.66 7.52
CA THR A 237 -13.70 -9.21 7.54
C THR A 237 -13.69 -10.66 7.97
N CYS A 238 -14.60 -11.09 8.87
CA CYS A 238 -14.76 -12.51 9.19
C CYS A 238 -15.10 -13.34 7.96
N TYR A 239 -16.05 -12.90 7.12
CA TYR A 239 -16.39 -13.60 5.88
C TYR A 239 -15.23 -13.62 4.89
N ALA A 240 -14.53 -12.49 4.70
CA ALA A 240 -13.36 -12.41 3.82
C ALA A 240 -12.21 -13.32 4.26
N MET A 241 -11.91 -13.37 5.57
CA MET A 241 -10.88 -14.24 6.12
C MET A 241 -11.26 -15.73 6.01
N ALA A 242 -12.55 -16.05 6.24
CA ALA A 242 -13.04 -17.40 6.12
C ALA A 242 -12.96 -17.94 4.68
N SER A 243 -13.10 -17.07 3.66
CA SER A 243 -12.90 -17.46 2.26
C SER A 243 -11.43 -17.69 1.91
N ILE A 244 -10.51 -16.88 2.42
CA ILE A 244 -9.06 -17.00 2.15
C ILE A 244 -8.48 -18.30 2.72
N ALA A 245 -8.81 -18.65 3.97
CA ALA A 245 -8.31 -19.86 4.63
C ALA A 245 -8.62 -21.15 3.84
N LYS A 246 -9.67 -21.15 3.01
CA LYS A 246 -10.03 -22.26 2.13
C LYS A 246 -9.15 -22.33 0.88
N GLU A 247 -8.79 -21.20 0.29
CA GLU A 247 -7.97 -21.16 -0.92
C GLU A 247 -6.54 -21.66 -0.64
N GLU A 248 -6.03 -21.39 0.56
CA GLU A 248 -4.73 -21.92 1.02
C GLU A 248 -4.77 -23.44 1.26
N LEU A 249 -5.90 -24.00 1.70
CA LEU A 249 -6.08 -25.45 1.88
C LEU A 249 -6.24 -26.23 0.55
N LYS A 250 -6.41 -25.53 -0.57
CA LYS A 250 -6.55 -26.13 -1.91
C LYS A 250 -5.26 -26.10 -2.73
N LYS A 251 -4.22 -25.40 -2.26
CA LYS A 251 -2.88 -25.38 -2.85
C LYS A 251 -2.00 -26.42 -2.18
#